data_AF-A0A947C1R3-F1
#
_entry.id   AF-A0A947C1R3-F1
#
_cell.length_a   1.000
_cell.length_b   1.000
_cell.length_c   1.000
_cell.angle_alpha   90.00
_cell.angle_beta   90.00
_cell.angle_gamma   90.00
#
_symmetry.space_group_name_H-M   'P 1'
#
loop_
_entity.id
_entity.type
_entity.pdbx_description
1 polymer ?
#
loop_
_entity_poly.entity_id
_entity_poly.type
_entity_poly.pdbx_seq_one_letter_code
_entity_poly.pdbx_strand_id
1 'polypeptide(L)'
;MSSSMPVNDDQSLLEIFRRLDSNAKSVSYFSGLAADWHSILAFNPIAKYTVADLSEITELNQFLQAHEKHLVTGYVSYDLGQDLQGIASRHKSVVPLLTFYAYDNYLMAQEDEIVTHGTDSNWLEYLSGRMTTDLTAPTEVNLQLEPTITEDWYRRGFDKIQRYIRDGDIYQINYTFPLIAKTDVSSRDLFAHYFQHKPVAYAAFMETSETDILSLSPEGFYHEKNNVITTRPIKGTRPRGIDDNQDSALREQLLDSKKEQAELFMIVDLLRNDLGKVCTTGSVEVTRTKEVTALPNVWHTYSEVQGQRQTDISSAEALLSMLPGGSITGCPKIRAMEIIDELEVQR
;
A
#
# COMPACT_ATOMS: atom_id res chain seq x y z
N MET A 1 14.52 -25.40 3.09
CA MET A 1 13.63 -26.57 3.30
C MET A 1 12.32 -26.01 3.83
N SER A 2 11.17 -26.40 3.30
CA SER A 2 9.87 -25.95 3.82
C SER A 2 9.39 -26.91 4.90
N SER A 3 9.00 -26.37 6.06
CA SER A 3 8.28 -27.11 7.11
C SER A 3 6.99 -26.36 7.44
N SER A 4 5.93 -27.07 7.82
CA SER A 4 4.66 -26.46 8.23
C SER A 4 4.39 -26.65 9.72
N MET A 5 3.68 -25.68 10.30
CA MET A 5 3.14 -25.75 11.66
C MET A 5 1.62 -25.49 11.60
N PRO A 6 0.79 -26.28 12.31
CA PRO A 6 -0.66 -26.08 12.31
C PRO A 6 -1.04 -24.78 13.02
N VAL A 7 -2.04 -24.05 12.50
CA VAL A 7 -2.56 -22.83 13.12
C VAL A 7 -3.53 -23.21 14.26
N ASN A 8 -3.16 -22.93 15.51
CA ASN A 8 -4.11 -22.81 16.62
C ASN A 8 -4.37 -21.31 16.91
N ASP A 9 -5.45 -20.96 17.61
CA ASP A 9 -5.82 -19.56 17.91
C ASP A 9 -4.69 -18.74 18.60
N ASP A 10 -3.78 -19.40 19.31
CA ASP A 10 -2.56 -18.82 19.93
C ASP A 10 -1.35 -18.70 18.97
N GLN A 11 -1.51 -19.09 17.70
CA GLN A 11 -0.45 -19.23 16.69
C GLN A 11 -0.82 -18.57 15.34
N SER A 12 -1.67 -17.53 15.34
CA SER A 12 -1.84 -16.72 14.14
C SER A 12 -0.53 -15.99 13.80
N LEU A 13 -0.28 -15.73 12.52
CA LEU A 13 0.91 -14.99 12.09
C LEU A 13 0.99 -13.58 12.71
N LEU A 14 -0.17 -12.98 12.99
CA LEU A 14 -0.26 -11.68 13.67
C LEU A 14 0.17 -11.77 15.13
N GLU A 15 -0.15 -12.88 15.80
CA GLU A 15 0.26 -13.09 17.19
C GLU A 15 1.76 -13.36 17.30
N ILE A 16 2.32 -14.13 16.35
CA ILE A 16 3.77 -14.30 16.24
C ILE A 16 4.44 -12.94 16.03
N PHE A 17 3.91 -12.11 15.12
CA PHE A 17 4.39 -10.75 14.87
C PHE A 17 4.39 -9.88 16.13
N ARG A 18 3.30 -9.88 16.92
CA ARG A 18 3.20 -9.14 18.18
C ARG A 18 4.22 -9.62 19.22
N ARG A 19 4.46 -10.93 19.29
CA ARG A 19 5.34 -11.54 20.29
C ARG A 19 6.83 -11.45 19.95
N LEU A 20 7.22 -11.00 18.77
CA LEU A 20 8.64 -10.82 18.47
C LEU A 20 9.26 -9.80 19.45
N ASP A 21 10.37 -10.17 20.09
CA ASP A 21 11.13 -9.27 20.95
C ASP A 21 11.80 -8.13 20.15
N SER A 22 12.50 -7.23 20.85
CA SER A 22 13.24 -6.12 20.25
C SER A 22 14.55 -6.52 19.56
N ASN A 23 14.99 -7.78 19.68
CA ASN A 23 16.15 -8.29 18.97
C ASN A 23 15.81 -8.73 17.54
N ALA A 24 14.54 -9.04 17.26
CA ALA A 24 14.02 -9.14 15.90
C ALA A 24 13.93 -7.73 15.30
N LYS A 25 14.85 -7.40 14.39
CA LYS A 25 14.95 -6.07 13.77
C LYS A 25 14.38 -6.07 12.36
N SER A 26 13.94 -4.89 11.92
CA SER A 26 13.39 -4.67 10.58
C SER A 26 12.32 -5.69 10.24
N VAL A 27 11.35 -5.83 11.14
CA VAL A 27 10.21 -6.70 10.96
C VAL A 27 9.32 -6.15 9.85
N SER A 28 9.01 -7.02 8.91
CA SER A 28 8.06 -6.80 7.84
C SER A 28 6.88 -7.75 8.02
N TYR A 29 5.68 -7.20 8.13
CA TYR A 29 4.45 -7.97 8.14
C TYR A 29 3.54 -7.48 7.03
N PHE A 30 3.10 -8.39 6.17
CA PHE A 30 2.12 -8.12 5.13
C PHE A 30 0.94 -9.05 5.33
N SER A 31 -0.26 -8.55 5.12
CA SER A 31 -1.45 -9.38 5.17
C SER A 31 -2.53 -8.78 4.28
N GLY A 32 -3.35 -9.64 3.69
CA GLY A 32 -4.45 -9.20 2.87
C GLY A 32 -5.61 -10.18 2.94
N LEU A 33 -6.83 -9.64 2.90
CA LEU A 33 -8.03 -10.43 2.61
C LEU A 33 -8.22 -10.70 1.11
N ALA A 34 -7.33 -10.19 0.25
CA ALA A 34 -7.37 -10.43 -1.18
C ALA A 34 -6.79 -11.83 -1.50
N ALA A 35 -7.53 -12.62 -2.29
CA ALA A 35 -7.21 -14.01 -2.62
C ALA A 35 -5.83 -14.23 -3.30
N ASP A 36 -5.18 -13.16 -3.76
CA ASP A 36 -3.88 -13.21 -4.45
C ASP A 36 -2.70 -12.85 -3.53
N TRP A 37 -2.94 -12.52 -2.24
CA TRP A 37 -1.89 -12.13 -1.30
C TRP A 37 -1.87 -13.03 -0.06
N HIS A 38 -0.71 -13.63 0.21
CA HIS A 38 -0.49 -14.39 1.44
C HIS A 38 -0.09 -13.46 2.58
N SER A 39 -0.46 -13.81 3.81
CA SER A 39 0.10 -13.13 4.97
C SER A 39 1.53 -13.58 5.17
N ILE A 40 2.46 -12.65 5.31
CA ILE A 40 3.90 -12.90 5.39
C ILE A 40 4.48 -12.15 6.58
N LEU A 41 5.35 -12.81 7.33
CA LEU A 41 6.15 -12.21 8.40
C LEU A 41 7.62 -12.52 8.15
N ALA A 42 8.43 -11.48 8.03
CA ALA A 42 9.87 -11.58 7.83
C ALA A 42 10.60 -10.63 8.80
N PHE A 43 11.78 -11.02 9.26
CA PHE A 43 12.58 -10.22 10.19
C PHE A 43 14.06 -10.62 10.08
N ASN A 44 14.96 -9.75 10.53
CA ASN A 44 16.42 -9.89 10.38
C ASN A 44 16.85 -10.06 8.91
N PRO A 45 16.75 -8.98 8.11
CA PRO A 45 17.11 -9.03 6.71
C PRO A 45 18.60 -9.29 6.52
N ILE A 46 18.93 -10.00 5.44
CA ILE A 46 20.32 -10.30 5.04
C ILE A 46 20.94 -9.18 4.22
N ALA A 47 20.10 -8.32 3.63
CA ALA A 47 20.55 -7.17 2.85
C ALA A 47 19.51 -6.05 2.88
N LYS A 48 19.97 -4.83 2.64
CA LYS A 48 19.17 -3.60 2.60
C LYS A 48 19.65 -2.74 1.43
N TYR A 49 18.71 -2.20 0.67
CA TYR A 49 18.94 -1.19 -0.36
C TYR A 49 18.07 0.02 -0.05
N THR A 50 18.69 1.19 0.09
CA THR A 50 18.00 2.46 0.41
C THR A 50 18.49 3.54 -0.52
N VAL A 51 17.55 4.37 -0.97
CA VAL A 51 17.80 5.54 -1.83
C VAL A 51 17.25 6.74 -1.08
N ALA A 52 18.11 7.72 -0.79
CA ALA A 52 17.72 8.98 -0.17
C ALA A 52 17.57 10.10 -1.20
N ASP A 53 18.22 9.98 -2.36
CA ASP A 53 18.18 10.92 -3.47
C ASP A 53 18.05 10.17 -4.81
N LEU A 54 17.30 10.73 -5.77
CA LEU A 54 17.05 10.07 -7.06
C LEU A 54 18.35 9.69 -7.78
N SER A 55 19.44 10.44 -7.64
CA SER A 55 20.73 10.13 -8.26
C SER A 55 21.35 8.82 -7.77
N GLU A 56 20.90 8.26 -6.64
CA GLU A 56 21.40 7.02 -6.05
C GLU A 56 20.68 5.76 -6.58
N ILE A 57 19.62 5.90 -7.39
CA ILE A 57 18.78 4.78 -7.88
C ILE A 57 19.43 3.93 -8.99
N THR A 58 20.73 3.69 -8.90
CA THR A 58 21.52 3.07 -9.97
C THR A 58 21.55 1.54 -9.92
N GLU A 59 21.36 0.96 -8.74
CA GLU A 59 21.62 -0.47 -8.48
C GLU A 59 20.37 -1.26 -8.07
N LEU A 60 19.17 -0.66 -8.15
CA LEU A 60 17.93 -1.35 -7.75
C LEU A 60 17.74 -2.69 -8.48
N ASN A 61 17.88 -2.70 -9.81
CA ASN A 61 17.78 -3.94 -10.59
C ASN A 61 18.85 -4.98 -10.19
N GLN A 62 20.06 -4.53 -9.87
CA GLN A 62 21.15 -5.43 -9.45
C GLN A 62 20.86 -6.03 -8.08
N PHE A 63 20.36 -5.23 -7.12
CA PHE A 63 19.94 -5.70 -5.81
C PHE A 63 18.82 -6.74 -5.92
N LEU A 64 17.78 -6.45 -6.71
CA LEU A 64 16.66 -7.38 -6.92
C LEU A 64 17.11 -8.68 -7.59
N GLN A 65 17.99 -8.60 -8.61
CA GLN A 65 18.53 -9.78 -9.27
C GLN A 65 19.42 -10.62 -8.34
N ALA A 66 20.27 -9.97 -7.56
CA ALA A 66 21.12 -10.65 -6.58
C ALA A 66 20.29 -11.40 -5.51
N HIS A 67 19.03 -11.00 -5.32
CA HIS A 67 18.15 -11.51 -4.28
C HIS A 67 16.85 -12.12 -4.82
N GLU A 68 16.84 -12.56 -6.08
CA GLU A 68 15.66 -13.13 -6.76
C GLU A 68 15.08 -14.39 -6.07
N LYS A 69 15.88 -15.06 -5.25
CA LYS A 69 15.50 -16.27 -4.49
C LYS A 69 15.05 -15.97 -3.06
N HIS A 70 15.13 -14.71 -2.64
CA HIS A 70 14.78 -14.27 -1.30
C HIS A 70 13.46 -13.51 -1.35
N LEU A 71 12.82 -13.40 -0.19
CA LEU A 71 11.71 -12.46 -0.05
C LEU A 71 12.29 -11.05 0.01
N VAL A 72 11.88 -10.19 -0.92
CA VAL A 72 12.21 -8.76 -0.88
C VAL A 72 10.97 -7.97 -0.53
N THR A 73 11.05 -7.17 0.54
CA THR A 73 9.97 -6.29 0.99
C THR A 73 10.47 -4.88 1.15
N GLY A 74 9.59 -3.90 1.02
CA GLY A 74 10.01 -2.51 1.01
C GLY A 74 8.87 -1.54 0.86
N TYR A 75 9.24 -0.26 0.87
CA TYR A 75 8.35 0.83 0.50
C TYR A 75 9.01 1.71 -0.54
N VAL A 76 8.17 2.43 -1.28
CA VAL A 76 8.54 3.50 -2.18
C VAL A 76 7.73 4.72 -1.80
N SER A 77 8.40 5.86 -1.60
CA SER A 77 7.74 7.09 -1.18
C SER A 77 6.98 7.76 -2.34
N TYR A 78 6.01 8.61 -1.99
CA TYR A 78 5.37 9.49 -2.96
C TYR A 78 6.38 10.42 -3.64
N ASP A 79 7.36 10.90 -2.87
CA ASP A 79 8.39 11.84 -3.33
C ASP A 79 9.26 11.23 -4.44
N LEU A 80 9.56 9.92 -4.38
CA LEU A 80 10.27 9.27 -5.49
C LEU A 80 9.47 9.37 -6.78
N GLY A 81 8.16 9.12 -6.70
CA GLY A 81 7.27 9.27 -7.85
C GLY A 81 7.26 10.70 -8.37
N GLN A 82 7.32 11.70 -7.49
CA GLN A 82 7.43 13.11 -7.88
C GLN A 82 8.74 13.42 -8.60
N ASP A 83 9.87 12.95 -8.07
CA ASP A 83 11.18 13.14 -8.66
C ASP A 83 11.28 12.45 -10.04
N LEU A 84 10.72 11.25 -10.18
CA LEU A 84 10.65 10.52 -11.45
C LEU A 84 9.81 11.23 -12.53
N GLN A 85 8.84 12.06 -12.13
CA GLN A 85 8.09 12.93 -13.06
C GLN A 85 8.81 14.26 -13.34
N GLY A 86 10.00 14.50 -12.76
CA GLY A 86 10.78 15.72 -12.95
C GLY A 86 10.19 16.94 -12.23
N ILE A 87 9.39 16.74 -11.19
CA ILE A 87 8.75 17.83 -10.45
C ILE A 87 9.60 18.13 -9.21
N ALA A 88 10.26 19.30 -9.18
CA ALA A 88 11.01 19.71 -8.00
C ALA A 88 10.07 19.97 -6.81
N SER A 89 10.25 19.26 -5.70
CA SER A 89 9.44 19.49 -4.51
C SER A 89 9.91 20.71 -3.72
N ARG A 90 8.95 21.42 -3.12
CA ARG A 90 9.21 22.50 -2.15
C ARG A 90 9.38 21.97 -0.73
N HIS A 91 9.12 20.68 -0.53
CA HIS A 91 9.12 20.00 0.75
C HIS A 91 10.26 18.99 0.81
N LYS A 92 10.74 18.70 2.01
CA LYS A 92 11.74 17.66 2.23
C LYS A 92 11.04 16.37 2.66
N SER A 93 11.41 15.25 2.05
CA SER A 93 10.93 13.95 2.48
C SER A 93 11.36 13.65 3.93
N VAL A 94 10.46 13.07 4.70
CA VAL A 94 10.69 12.65 6.09
C VAL A 94 11.21 11.22 6.19
N VAL A 95 11.23 10.50 5.06
CA VAL A 95 11.75 9.14 4.92
C VAL A 95 12.65 9.06 3.68
N PRO A 96 13.53 8.05 3.56
CA PRO A 96 14.17 7.74 2.29
C PRO A 96 13.17 7.57 1.14
N LEU A 97 13.58 7.86 -0.09
CA LEU A 97 12.74 7.76 -1.29
C LEU A 97 12.29 6.32 -1.56
N LEU A 98 13.14 5.34 -1.25
CA LEU A 98 12.75 3.94 -1.18
C LEU A 98 13.65 3.19 -0.20
N THR A 99 13.13 2.09 0.34
CA THR A 99 13.95 1.10 1.05
C THR A 99 13.40 -0.29 0.80
N PHE A 100 14.28 -1.19 0.38
CA PHE A 100 14.03 -2.62 0.25
C PHE A 100 14.94 -3.43 1.16
N TYR A 101 14.40 -4.51 1.70
CA TYR A 101 15.05 -5.48 2.56
C TYR A 101 14.89 -6.86 1.95
N ALA A 102 15.96 -7.65 1.92
CA ALA A 102 15.91 -9.05 1.51
C ALA A 102 16.02 -9.98 2.72
N TYR A 103 15.19 -11.01 2.76
CA TYR A 103 15.10 -11.95 3.86
C TYR A 103 15.29 -13.39 3.37
N ASP A 104 16.21 -14.10 4.01
CA ASP A 104 16.40 -15.54 3.81
C ASP A 104 15.28 -16.35 4.43
N ASN A 105 14.83 -15.93 5.62
CA ASN A 105 13.85 -16.66 6.40
C ASN A 105 12.60 -15.81 6.61
N TYR A 106 11.43 -16.40 6.34
CA TYR A 106 10.14 -15.78 6.55
C TYR A 106 9.06 -16.83 6.81
N LEU A 107 7.97 -16.40 7.41
CA LEU A 107 6.77 -17.19 7.63
C LEU A 107 5.69 -16.74 6.66
N MET A 108 4.94 -17.68 6.10
CA MET A 108 3.84 -17.41 5.20
C MET A 108 2.61 -18.19 5.63
N ALA A 109 1.47 -17.52 5.79
CA ALA A 109 0.20 -18.18 6.02
C ALA A 109 -0.34 -18.75 4.68
N GLN A 110 -0.62 -20.05 4.66
CA GLN A 110 -1.22 -20.77 3.55
C GLN A 110 -2.38 -21.60 4.08
N GLU A 111 -3.61 -21.25 3.68
CA GLU A 111 -4.83 -21.89 4.18
C GLU A 111 -4.86 -21.91 5.73
N ASP A 112 -4.84 -23.10 6.33
CA ASP A 112 -4.88 -23.32 7.78
C ASP A 112 -3.47 -23.62 8.38
N GLU A 113 -2.40 -23.37 7.63
CA GLU A 113 -1.02 -23.63 8.06
C GLU A 113 -0.11 -22.39 7.96
N ILE A 114 0.89 -22.32 8.84
CA ILE A 114 2.02 -21.40 8.68
C ILE A 114 3.18 -22.20 8.10
N VAL A 115 3.57 -21.84 6.88
CA VAL A 115 4.72 -22.42 6.19
C VAL A 115 5.95 -21.58 6.49
N THR A 116 7.01 -22.25 6.93
CA THR A 116 8.30 -21.61 7.10
C THR A 116 9.11 -21.73 5.82
N HIS A 117 9.62 -20.59 5.38
CA HIS A 117 10.54 -20.49 4.25
C HIS A 117 11.90 -20.06 4.79
N GLY A 118 12.93 -20.72 4.30
CA GLY A 118 14.28 -20.54 4.81
C GLY A 118 15.24 -21.61 4.36
N THR A 119 16.53 -21.25 4.35
CA THR A 119 17.63 -22.20 4.20
C THR A 119 18.17 -22.69 5.53
N ASP A 120 17.88 -21.97 6.62
CA ASP A 120 18.34 -22.30 7.97
C ASP A 120 17.39 -23.27 8.67
N SER A 121 17.86 -24.49 8.94
CA SER A 121 17.12 -25.50 9.68
C SER A 121 16.86 -25.14 11.15
N ASN A 122 17.64 -24.20 11.72
CA ASN A 122 17.54 -23.77 13.11
C ASN A 122 16.67 -22.52 13.28
N TRP A 123 16.16 -21.94 12.19
CA TRP A 123 15.37 -20.71 12.24
C TRP A 123 14.13 -20.81 13.13
N LEU A 124 13.51 -21.99 13.21
CA LEU A 124 12.35 -22.24 14.08
C LEU A 124 12.72 -22.17 15.56
N GLU A 125 13.86 -22.74 15.94
CA GLU A 125 14.38 -22.63 17.31
C GLU A 125 14.73 -21.17 17.63
N TYR A 126 15.35 -20.48 16.67
CA TYR A 126 15.63 -19.06 16.77
C TYR A 126 14.34 -18.23 16.98
N LEU A 127 13.32 -18.42 16.14
CA LEU A 127 12.01 -17.77 16.29
C LEU A 127 11.42 -18.02 17.67
N SER A 128 11.45 -19.27 18.14
CA SER A 128 10.90 -19.63 19.46
C SER A 128 11.59 -18.90 20.61
N GLY A 129 12.91 -18.72 20.52
CA GLY A 129 13.69 -17.95 21.50
C GLY A 129 13.52 -16.43 21.42
N ARG A 130 12.82 -15.92 20.39
CA ARG A 130 12.50 -14.50 20.21
C ARG A 130 11.07 -14.15 20.59
N MET A 131 10.25 -15.13 20.97
CA MET A 131 8.88 -14.85 21.39
C MET A 131 8.85 -14.41 22.85
N THR A 132 8.31 -13.22 23.12
CA THR A 132 7.97 -12.79 24.46
C THR A 132 6.76 -13.56 24.99
N THR A 133 6.74 -13.80 26.30
CA THR A 133 5.58 -14.34 27.03
C THR A 133 4.63 -13.24 27.48
N ASP A 134 4.98 -11.97 27.29
CA ASP A 134 4.11 -10.85 27.61
C ASP A 134 3.04 -10.71 26.53
N LEU A 135 1.80 -11.02 26.92
CA LEU A 135 0.62 -11.01 26.05
C LEU A 135 -0.26 -9.79 26.26
N THR A 136 0.22 -8.77 26.97
CA THR A 136 -0.62 -7.60 27.28
C THR A 136 -0.87 -6.76 26.03
N ALA A 137 -1.85 -7.17 25.23
CA ALA A 137 -2.41 -6.32 24.19
C ALA A 137 -3.05 -5.08 24.84
N PRO A 138 -2.81 -3.88 24.30
CA PRO A 138 -3.52 -2.71 24.77
C PRO A 138 -5.02 -2.92 24.57
N THR A 139 -5.77 -2.92 25.68
CA THR A 139 -7.22 -3.13 25.69
C THR A 139 -7.96 -2.00 24.97
N GLU A 140 -7.40 -0.79 25.02
CA GLU A 140 -7.88 0.37 24.26
C GLU A 140 -6.71 1.19 23.73
N VAL A 141 -6.75 1.50 22.43
CA VAL A 141 -5.87 2.48 21.80
C VAL A 141 -6.68 3.73 21.53
N ASN A 142 -6.45 4.79 22.31
CA ASN A 142 -7.09 6.08 22.11
C ASN A 142 -6.04 7.12 21.67
N LEU A 143 -6.05 7.45 20.37
CA LEU A 143 -5.18 8.49 19.81
C LEU A 143 -5.94 9.80 19.69
N GLN A 144 -5.46 10.83 20.40
CA GLN A 144 -5.91 12.19 20.17
C GLN A 144 -5.19 12.76 18.94
N LEU A 145 -5.87 12.73 17.79
CA LEU A 145 -5.38 13.22 16.52
C LEU A 145 -5.54 14.73 16.41
N GLU A 146 -4.45 15.44 16.17
CA GLU A 146 -4.41 16.89 15.96
C GLU A 146 -4.02 17.21 14.51
N PRO A 147 -4.79 18.07 13.81
CA PRO A 147 -4.46 18.46 12.45
C PRO A 147 -3.24 19.37 12.41
N THR A 148 -2.37 19.14 11.42
CA THR A 148 -1.19 19.98 11.17
C THR A 148 -1.51 21.36 10.57
N ILE A 149 -2.75 21.55 10.11
CA ILE A 149 -3.24 22.78 9.50
C ILE A 149 -4.57 23.22 10.13
N THR A 150 -4.89 24.50 10.00
CA THR A 150 -6.19 25.05 10.42
C THR A 150 -7.27 24.81 9.37
N GLU A 151 -8.53 24.86 9.77
CA GLU A 151 -9.67 24.80 8.84
C GLU A 151 -9.62 25.92 7.79
N ASP A 152 -9.25 27.15 8.19
CA ASP A 152 -9.08 28.27 7.27
C ASP A 152 -7.98 28.03 6.23
N TRP A 153 -6.90 27.33 6.62
CA TRP A 153 -5.87 26.94 5.67
C TRP A 153 -6.42 25.98 4.62
N TYR A 154 -7.10 24.91 5.08
CA TYR A 154 -7.71 23.92 4.19
C TYR A 154 -8.73 24.57 3.25
N ARG A 155 -9.60 25.46 3.77
CA ARG A 155 -10.62 26.17 2.99
C ARG A 155 -10.01 27.00 1.86
N ARG A 156 -8.91 27.71 2.13
CA ARG A 156 -8.20 28.48 1.09
C ARG A 156 -7.55 27.59 0.04
N GLY A 157 -6.99 26.45 0.44
CA GLY A 157 -6.49 25.42 -0.48
C GLY A 157 -7.61 24.87 -1.38
N PHE A 158 -8.75 24.54 -0.77
CA PHE A 158 -9.94 24.07 -1.48
C PHE A 158 -10.47 25.11 -2.49
N ASP A 159 -10.55 26.40 -2.12
CA ASP A 159 -10.98 27.46 -3.04
C ASP A 159 -10.01 27.64 -4.23
N LYS A 160 -8.70 27.45 -4.02
CA LYS A 160 -7.72 27.41 -5.11
C LYS A 160 -7.95 26.22 -6.03
N ILE A 161 -8.15 25.02 -5.47
CA ILE A 161 -8.44 23.80 -6.25
C ILE A 161 -9.69 23.99 -7.11
N GLN A 162 -10.76 24.57 -6.55
CA GLN A 162 -11.97 24.85 -7.31
C GLN A 162 -11.74 25.79 -8.49
N ARG A 163 -10.81 26.74 -8.38
CA ARG A 163 -10.40 27.59 -9.51
C ARG A 163 -9.61 26.80 -10.56
N TYR A 164 -8.60 26.03 -10.14
CA TYR A 164 -7.84 25.16 -11.06
C TYR A 164 -8.75 24.21 -11.86
N ILE A 165 -9.80 23.66 -11.23
CA ILE A 165 -10.78 22.83 -11.93
C ILE A 165 -11.61 23.64 -12.93
N ARG A 166 -12.09 24.84 -12.56
CA ARG A 166 -12.90 25.70 -13.45
C ARG A 166 -12.11 26.25 -14.63
N ASP A 167 -10.84 26.55 -14.41
CA ASP A 167 -9.92 27.08 -15.41
C ASP A 167 -9.39 25.99 -16.35
N GLY A 168 -9.65 24.71 -16.02
CA GLY A 168 -9.32 23.55 -16.85
C GLY A 168 -7.91 23.01 -16.65
N ASP A 169 -7.21 23.41 -15.59
CA ASP A 169 -5.88 22.88 -15.25
C ASP A 169 -5.94 21.39 -14.88
N ILE A 170 -6.98 21.00 -14.12
CA ILE A 170 -7.19 19.64 -13.61
C ILE A 170 -8.67 19.28 -13.61
N TYR A 171 -8.97 17.99 -13.69
CA TYR A 171 -10.31 17.42 -13.49
C TYR A 171 -10.52 16.95 -12.04
N GLN A 172 -9.44 16.45 -11.42
CA GLN A 172 -9.46 15.91 -10.06
C GLN A 172 -8.09 16.08 -9.42
N ILE A 173 -8.08 16.24 -8.09
CA ILE A 173 -6.91 16.24 -7.23
C ILE A 173 -7.24 15.56 -5.90
N ASN A 174 -6.27 14.87 -5.33
CA ASN A 174 -6.31 14.34 -3.99
C ASN A 174 -5.55 15.29 -3.07
N TYR A 175 -6.28 16.08 -2.28
CA TYR A 175 -5.72 17.10 -1.40
C TYR A 175 -5.81 16.65 0.06
N THR A 176 -4.66 16.47 0.70
CA THR A 176 -4.55 15.86 2.02
C THR A 176 -3.80 16.74 3.01
N PHE A 177 -3.88 16.37 4.29
CA PHE A 177 -3.05 16.96 5.33
C PHE A 177 -2.83 15.94 6.46
N PRO A 178 -1.66 15.94 7.12
CA PRO A 178 -1.40 14.99 8.20
C PRO A 178 -2.16 15.32 9.49
N LEU A 179 -2.53 14.26 10.21
CA LEU A 179 -2.96 14.29 11.59
C LEU A 179 -1.85 13.67 12.46
N ILE A 180 -1.54 14.29 13.60
CA ILE A 180 -0.48 13.86 14.51
C ILE A 180 -1.09 13.48 15.85
N ALA A 181 -0.61 12.39 16.45
CA ALA A 181 -0.91 12.01 17.82
C ALA A 181 0.38 11.59 18.54
N LYS A 182 0.37 11.66 19.87
CA LYS A 182 1.40 11.06 20.73
C LYS A 182 0.82 9.83 21.42
N THR A 183 1.62 8.78 21.52
CA THR A 183 1.23 7.54 22.19
C THR A 183 2.47 6.84 22.75
N ASP A 184 2.27 6.12 23.86
CA ASP A 184 3.27 5.22 24.44
C ASP A 184 3.04 3.75 23.98
N VAL A 185 2.00 3.51 23.18
CA VAL A 185 1.72 2.19 22.58
C VAL A 185 2.78 1.89 21.52
N SER A 186 3.33 0.68 21.55
CA SER A 186 4.32 0.25 20.56
C SER A 186 3.73 0.26 19.14
N SER A 187 4.58 0.50 18.13
CA SER A 187 4.15 0.50 16.73
C SER A 187 3.55 -0.85 16.29
N ARG A 188 4.10 -1.97 16.77
CA ARG A 188 3.58 -3.33 16.50
C ARG A 188 2.20 -3.54 17.11
N ASP A 189 2.00 -3.13 18.37
CA ASP A 189 0.70 -3.22 19.03
C ASP A 189 -0.34 -2.32 18.36
N LEU A 190 0.08 -1.11 17.96
CA LEU A 190 -0.77 -0.14 17.28
C LEU A 190 -1.28 -0.71 15.94
N PHE A 191 -0.38 -1.27 15.15
CA PHE A 191 -0.72 -1.93 13.89
C PHE A 191 -1.66 -3.10 14.10
N ALA A 192 -1.31 -4.02 15.02
CA ALA A 192 -2.12 -5.21 15.28
C ALA A 192 -3.52 -4.85 15.75
N HIS A 193 -3.65 -3.87 16.65
CA HIS A 193 -4.94 -3.36 17.12
C HIS A 193 -5.80 -2.88 15.95
N TYR A 194 -5.30 -1.99 15.10
CA TYR A 194 -6.10 -1.45 14.00
C TYR A 194 -6.40 -2.49 12.92
N PHE A 195 -5.45 -3.37 12.59
CA PHE A 195 -5.66 -4.41 11.59
C PHE A 195 -6.75 -5.41 12.02
N GLN A 196 -6.78 -5.81 13.30
CA GLN A 196 -7.83 -6.69 13.85
C GLN A 196 -9.22 -6.06 13.79
N HIS A 197 -9.33 -4.74 14.02
CA HIS A 197 -10.63 -4.05 14.02
C HIS A 197 -11.07 -3.59 12.63
N LYS A 198 -10.13 -3.38 11.71
CA LYS A 198 -10.38 -2.92 10.33
C LYS A 198 -9.50 -3.72 9.36
N PRO A 199 -9.85 -4.98 9.09
CA PRO A 199 -9.10 -5.76 8.13
C PRO A 199 -9.29 -5.18 6.72
N VAL A 200 -8.20 -5.08 5.98
CA VAL A 200 -8.15 -4.51 4.63
C VAL A 200 -7.58 -5.51 3.63
N ALA A 201 -7.76 -5.21 2.34
CA ALA A 201 -7.19 -6.02 1.27
C ALA A 201 -5.66 -6.01 1.29
N TYR A 202 -5.03 -4.90 1.71
CA TYR A 202 -3.57 -4.74 1.69
C TYR A 202 -3.06 -4.05 2.97
N ALA A 203 -2.70 -4.82 3.99
CA ALA A 203 -2.05 -4.33 5.21
C ALA A 203 -0.54 -4.54 5.16
N ALA A 204 0.22 -3.57 5.64
CA ALA A 204 1.67 -3.64 5.74
C ALA A 204 2.17 -2.97 7.03
N PHE A 205 3.08 -3.64 7.71
CA PHE A 205 3.93 -3.09 8.76
C PHE A 205 5.38 -3.23 8.33
N MET A 206 6.16 -2.16 8.47
CA MET A 206 7.60 -2.19 8.22
C MET A 206 8.32 -1.39 9.30
N GLU A 207 9.16 -2.09 10.06
CA GLU A 207 10.12 -1.45 10.95
C GLU A 207 11.36 -1.03 10.16
N THR A 208 11.73 0.24 10.24
CA THR A 208 12.95 0.76 9.59
C THR A 208 13.90 1.32 10.63
N SER A 209 15.10 1.74 10.22
CA SER A 209 16.06 2.37 11.12
C SER A 209 15.64 3.76 11.60
N GLU A 210 14.71 4.41 10.90
CA GLU A 210 14.35 5.82 11.13
C GLU A 210 12.91 5.99 11.58
N THR A 211 11.98 5.21 11.02
CA THR A 211 10.55 5.29 11.33
C THR A 211 9.85 3.95 11.06
N ASP A 212 8.77 3.69 11.76
CA ASP A 212 7.93 2.52 11.49
C ASP A 212 6.76 2.92 10.59
N ILE A 213 6.52 2.12 9.55
CA ILE A 213 5.46 2.34 8.58
C ILE A 213 4.32 1.37 8.89
N LEU A 214 3.14 1.94 9.14
CA LEU A 214 1.90 1.20 9.37
C LEU A 214 0.91 1.58 8.26
N SER A 215 0.49 0.61 7.44
CA SER A 215 -0.40 0.83 6.31
C SER A 215 -1.58 -0.14 6.36
N LEU A 216 -2.78 0.42 6.19
CA LEU A 216 -4.03 -0.31 6.00
C LEU A 216 -4.66 0.12 4.67
N SER A 217 -4.06 -0.30 3.55
CA SER A 217 -4.49 0.10 2.21
C SER A 217 -5.68 -0.73 1.72
N PRO A 218 -6.74 -0.10 1.19
CA PRO A 218 -7.84 -0.80 0.53
C PRO A 218 -7.56 -1.13 -0.94
N GLU A 219 -6.55 -0.50 -1.57
CA GLU A 219 -6.35 -0.50 -3.03
C GLU A 219 -4.99 -1.10 -3.41
N GLY A 220 -5.00 -1.94 -4.45
CA GLY A 220 -3.81 -2.55 -5.03
C GLY A 220 -3.32 -1.72 -6.22
N PHE A 221 -2.16 -1.08 -6.07
CA PHE A 221 -1.60 -0.20 -7.10
C PHE A 221 -1.05 -0.97 -8.30
N TYR A 222 -0.20 -1.96 -8.03
CA TYR A 222 0.53 -2.76 -9.02
C TYR A 222 0.64 -4.19 -8.52
N HIS A 223 0.24 -5.15 -9.36
CA HIS A 223 0.49 -6.56 -9.15
C HIS A 223 0.97 -7.16 -10.46
N GLU A 224 2.06 -7.93 -10.43
CA GLU A 224 2.57 -8.58 -11.63
C GLU A 224 2.74 -10.07 -11.42
N LYS A 225 2.19 -10.86 -12.34
CA LYS A 225 2.36 -12.31 -12.39
C LYS A 225 2.49 -12.76 -13.82
N ASN A 226 3.48 -13.61 -14.11
CA ASN A 226 3.75 -14.10 -15.46
C ASN A 226 3.87 -12.97 -16.50
N ASN A 227 4.55 -11.87 -16.14
CA ASN A 227 4.70 -10.65 -16.95
C ASN A 227 3.39 -9.91 -17.27
N VAL A 228 2.25 -10.27 -16.65
CA VAL A 228 0.99 -9.52 -16.75
C VAL A 228 0.89 -8.61 -15.54
N ILE A 229 0.82 -7.30 -15.81
CA ILE A 229 0.61 -6.26 -14.81
C ILE A 229 -0.89 -6.06 -14.67
N THR A 230 -1.39 -6.07 -13.45
CA THR A 230 -2.78 -5.82 -13.06
C THR A 230 -2.84 -4.64 -12.11
N THR A 231 -3.77 -3.72 -12.36
CA THR A 231 -4.12 -2.62 -11.43
C THR A 231 -5.63 -2.61 -11.21
N ARG A 232 -6.04 -2.33 -9.96
CA ARG A 232 -7.43 -2.43 -9.52
C ARG A 232 -7.90 -1.12 -8.87
N PRO A 233 -8.13 -0.06 -9.66
CA PRO A 233 -8.62 1.21 -9.11
C PRO A 233 -9.95 1.06 -8.41
N ILE A 234 -10.10 1.73 -7.27
CA ILE A 234 -11.34 1.78 -6.49
C ILE A 234 -11.87 3.22 -6.53
N LYS A 235 -13.11 3.38 -6.98
CA LYS A 235 -13.87 4.64 -6.83
C LYS A 235 -15.34 4.31 -6.66
N GLY A 236 -15.97 5.01 -5.72
CA GLY A 236 -17.33 4.75 -5.29
C GLY A 236 -17.41 3.87 -4.05
N THR A 237 -18.06 4.40 -3.02
CA THR A 237 -18.22 3.75 -1.73
C THR A 237 -19.62 3.97 -1.20
N ARG A 238 -20.25 2.92 -0.66
CA ARG A 238 -21.46 3.03 0.16
C ARG A 238 -21.28 2.23 1.44
N PRO A 239 -21.87 2.64 2.58
CA PRO A 239 -21.86 1.80 3.78
C PRO A 239 -22.61 0.49 3.52
N ARG A 240 -22.36 -0.52 4.34
CA ARG A 240 -23.27 -1.68 4.41
C ARG A 240 -24.61 -1.26 5.01
N GLY A 241 -25.69 -1.89 4.55
CA GLY A 241 -27.02 -1.70 5.11
C GLY A 241 -27.14 -2.31 6.51
N ILE A 242 -28.08 -1.78 7.30
CA ILE A 242 -28.45 -2.34 8.61
C ILE A 242 -29.24 -3.64 8.47
N ASP A 243 -29.80 -3.91 7.28
CA ASP A 243 -30.51 -5.11 6.89
C ASP A 243 -30.30 -5.41 5.39
N ASP A 244 -30.67 -6.61 4.94
CA ASP A 244 -30.43 -7.09 3.57
C ASP A 244 -31.10 -6.24 2.49
N ASN A 245 -32.27 -5.65 2.79
CA ASN A 245 -33.00 -4.82 1.84
C ASN A 245 -32.27 -3.48 1.65
N GLN A 246 -31.88 -2.84 2.75
CA GLN A 246 -31.10 -1.61 2.71
C GLN A 246 -29.73 -1.86 2.08
N ASP A 247 -29.08 -2.98 2.39
CA ASP A 247 -27.77 -3.33 1.86
C ASP A 247 -27.81 -3.51 0.34
N SER A 248 -28.84 -4.21 -0.16
CA SER A 248 -29.09 -4.37 -1.59
C SER A 248 -29.41 -3.05 -2.29
N ALA A 249 -30.24 -2.20 -1.67
CA ALA A 249 -30.57 -0.88 -2.23
C ALA A 249 -29.35 0.05 -2.30
N LEU A 250 -28.47 0.03 -1.29
CA LEU A 250 -27.22 0.80 -1.28
C LEU A 250 -26.25 0.30 -2.36
N ARG A 251 -26.16 -1.02 -2.55
CA ARG A 251 -25.40 -1.64 -3.64
C ARG A 251 -25.91 -1.20 -5.02
N GLU A 252 -27.22 -1.26 -5.25
CA GLU A 252 -27.83 -0.82 -6.51
C GLU A 252 -27.62 0.68 -6.74
N GLN A 253 -27.79 1.51 -5.71
CA GLN A 253 -27.53 2.94 -5.80
C GLN A 253 -26.08 3.25 -6.20
N LEU A 254 -25.11 2.45 -5.72
CA LEU A 254 -23.70 2.58 -6.11
C LEU A 254 -23.51 2.22 -7.60
N LEU A 255 -24.12 1.12 -8.04
CA LEU A 255 -24.08 0.66 -9.44
C LEU A 255 -24.76 1.62 -10.41
N ASP A 256 -25.82 2.31 -9.99
CA ASP A 256 -26.56 3.23 -10.86
C ASP A 256 -26.00 4.67 -10.85
N SER A 257 -25.06 4.96 -9.95
CA SER A 257 -24.48 6.29 -9.84
C SER A 257 -23.63 6.63 -11.07
N LYS A 258 -24.15 7.54 -11.91
CA LYS A 258 -23.44 8.10 -13.08
C LYS A 258 -22.20 8.92 -12.67
N LYS A 259 -22.24 9.59 -11.52
CA LYS A 259 -21.11 10.36 -11.00
C LYS A 259 -19.93 9.44 -10.68
N GLU A 260 -20.18 8.41 -9.87
CA GLU A 260 -19.14 7.45 -9.45
C GLU A 260 -18.59 6.68 -10.65
N GLN A 261 -19.46 6.38 -11.63
CA GLN A 261 -19.03 5.78 -12.90
C GLN A 261 -18.06 6.66 -13.66
N ALA A 262 -18.36 7.95 -13.80
CA ALA A 262 -17.52 8.89 -14.51
C ALA A 262 -16.15 9.05 -13.83
N GLU A 263 -16.13 9.15 -12.49
CA GLU A 263 -14.89 9.20 -11.71
C GLU A 263 -14.06 7.91 -11.87
N LEU A 264 -14.69 6.74 -11.78
CA LEU A 264 -14.01 5.46 -11.98
C LEU A 264 -13.42 5.34 -13.39
N PHE A 265 -14.19 5.70 -14.43
CA PHE A 265 -13.74 5.59 -15.82
C PHE A 265 -12.57 6.53 -16.12
N MET A 266 -12.59 7.74 -15.56
CA MET A 266 -11.46 8.65 -15.66
C MET A 266 -10.17 8.07 -15.06
N ILE A 267 -10.26 7.41 -13.90
CA ILE A 267 -9.10 6.75 -13.28
C ILE A 267 -8.66 5.52 -14.09
N VAL A 268 -9.60 4.74 -14.62
CA VAL A 268 -9.30 3.62 -15.52
C VAL A 268 -8.52 4.10 -16.74
N ASP A 269 -8.93 5.20 -17.37
CA ASP A 269 -8.23 5.75 -18.54
C ASP A 269 -6.83 6.28 -18.18
N LEU A 270 -6.67 6.90 -17.02
CA LEU A 270 -5.35 7.29 -16.50
C LEU A 270 -4.44 6.07 -16.32
N LEU A 271 -4.95 5.00 -15.71
CA LEU A 271 -4.17 3.78 -15.48
C LEU A 271 -3.88 3.00 -16.76
N ARG A 272 -4.79 3.04 -17.75
CA ARG A 272 -4.52 2.53 -19.11
C ARG A 272 -3.38 3.30 -19.76
N ASN A 273 -3.33 4.62 -19.59
CA ASN A 273 -2.21 5.43 -20.07
C ASN A 273 -0.89 5.07 -19.38
N ASP A 274 -0.91 4.89 -18.06
CA ASP A 274 0.28 4.48 -17.31
C ASP A 274 0.79 3.10 -17.72
N LEU A 275 -0.10 2.10 -17.82
CA LEU A 275 0.25 0.77 -18.35
C LEU A 275 0.75 0.85 -19.79
N GLY A 276 0.19 1.73 -20.62
CA GLY A 276 0.62 1.92 -22.00
C GLY A 276 2.09 2.33 -22.16
N LYS A 277 2.72 2.88 -21.11
CA LYS A 277 4.15 3.24 -21.10
C LYS A 277 5.06 2.03 -20.94
N VAL A 278 4.59 0.98 -20.26
CA VAL A 278 5.41 -0.16 -19.80
C VAL A 278 4.95 -1.50 -20.35
N CYS A 279 3.77 -1.56 -20.96
CA CYS A 279 3.20 -2.75 -21.58
C CYS A 279 3.34 -2.75 -23.10
N THR A 280 3.29 -3.93 -23.69
CA THR A 280 3.33 -4.16 -25.13
C THR A 280 2.14 -3.46 -25.78
N THR A 281 2.38 -2.73 -26.88
CA THR A 281 1.33 -2.01 -27.61
C THR A 281 0.17 -2.95 -27.97
N GLY A 282 -1.05 -2.54 -27.62
CA GLY A 282 -2.27 -3.31 -27.86
C GLY A 282 -2.59 -4.40 -26.82
N SER A 283 -1.73 -4.63 -25.83
CA SER A 283 -2.00 -5.60 -24.75
C SER A 283 -2.81 -5.05 -23.58
N VAL A 284 -2.96 -3.72 -23.49
CA VAL A 284 -3.64 -3.07 -22.35
C VAL A 284 -5.15 -3.15 -22.52
N GLU A 285 -5.81 -3.85 -21.61
CA GLU A 285 -7.26 -4.09 -21.65
C GLU A 285 -7.92 -3.87 -20.28
N VAL A 286 -9.21 -3.52 -20.31
CA VAL A 286 -10.05 -3.46 -19.11
C VAL A 286 -10.75 -4.81 -18.97
N THR A 287 -10.25 -5.68 -18.09
CA THR A 287 -10.75 -7.05 -17.91
C THR A 287 -12.00 -7.10 -17.05
N ARG A 288 -12.22 -6.11 -16.17
CA ARG A 288 -13.42 -5.95 -15.35
C ARG A 288 -13.85 -4.49 -15.32
N THR A 289 -15.13 -4.22 -15.53
CA THR A 289 -15.66 -2.86 -15.61
C THR A 289 -16.72 -2.64 -14.55
N LYS A 290 -16.44 -1.74 -13.60
CA LYS A 290 -17.39 -1.30 -12.55
C LYS A 290 -18.04 -2.47 -11.79
N GLU A 291 -17.21 -3.39 -11.34
CA GLU A 291 -17.64 -4.48 -10.47
C GLU A 291 -17.81 -3.98 -9.04
N VAL A 292 -18.74 -4.57 -8.28
CA VAL A 292 -18.95 -4.27 -6.86
C VAL A 292 -18.33 -5.37 -6.01
N THR A 293 -17.58 -4.97 -4.98
CA THR A 293 -17.08 -5.87 -3.94
C THR A 293 -17.64 -5.50 -2.57
N ALA A 294 -18.02 -6.52 -1.80
CA ALA A 294 -18.40 -6.36 -0.40
C ALA A 294 -17.15 -6.33 0.46
N LEU A 295 -17.05 -5.34 1.35
CA LEU A 295 -16.17 -5.36 2.52
C LEU A 295 -17.02 -5.41 3.80
N PRO A 296 -16.43 -5.70 4.97
CA PRO A 296 -17.19 -5.81 6.23
C PRO A 296 -18.07 -4.59 6.52
N ASN A 297 -17.60 -3.38 6.21
CA ASN A 297 -18.29 -2.13 6.55
C ASN A 297 -18.78 -1.31 5.34
N VAL A 298 -18.36 -1.65 4.13
CA VAL A 298 -18.69 -0.87 2.91
C VAL A 298 -18.84 -1.74 1.67
N TRP A 299 -19.57 -1.22 0.68
CA TRP A 299 -19.50 -1.61 -0.72
C TRP A 299 -18.51 -0.71 -1.45
N HIS A 300 -17.67 -1.30 -2.31
CA HIS A 300 -16.80 -0.57 -3.23
C HIS A 300 -17.05 -0.96 -4.67
N THR A 301 -16.92 0.02 -5.58
CA THR A 301 -16.79 -0.27 -7.00
C THR A 301 -15.33 -0.24 -7.42
N TYR A 302 -14.93 -1.22 -8.23
CA TYR A 302 -13.60 -1.31 -8.80
C TYR A 302 -13.69 -1.64 -10.29
N SER A 303 -12.61 -1.35 -11.01
CA SER A 303 -12.36 -1.92 -12.33
C SER A 303 -11.01 -2.62 -12.29
N GLU A 304 -10.76 -3.48 -13.27
CA GLU A 304 -9.47 -4.16 -13.42
C GLU A 304 -8.91 -3.83 -14.80
N VAL A 305 -7.67 -3.36 -14.82
CA VAL A 305 -6.92 -3.09 -16.05
C VAL A 305 -5.69 -3.97 -16.04
N GLN A 306 -5.45 -4.67 -17.14
CA GLN A 306 -4.31 -5.56 -17.31
C GLN A 306 -3.49 -5.18 -18.54
N GLY A 307 -2.20 -5.53 -18.55
CA GLY A 307 -1.34 -5.39 -19.70
C GLY A 307 -0.10 -6.28 -19.62
N GLN A 308 0.41 -6.70 -20.78
CA GLN A 308 1.60 -7.53 -20.88
C GLN A 308 2.85 -6.63 -20.80
N ARG A 309 3.65 -6.69 -19.73
CA ARG A 309 4.89 -5.92 -19.60
C ARG A 309 5.81 -6.16 -20.79
N GLN A 310 6.46 -5.10 -21.28
CA GLN A 310 7.46 -5.20 -22.34
C GLN A 310 8.65 -6.06 -21.87
N THR A 311 9.25 -6.82 -22.78
CA THR A 311 10.31 -7.80 -22.43
C THR A 311 11.63 -7.14 -22.04
N ASP A 312 11.85 -5.89 -22.47
CA ASP A 312 13.05 -5.09 -22.25
C ASP A 312 12.95 -4.14 -21.04
N ILE A 313 11.79 -4.07 -20.39
CA ILE A 313 11.57 -3.27 -19.17
C ILE A 313 11.53 -4.21 -17.98
N SER A 314 12.29 -3.96 -16.91
CA SER A 314 12.24 -4.78 -15.69
C SER A 314 10.93 -4.55 -14.91
N SER A 315 10.54 -5.49 -14.03
CA SER A 315 9.39 -5.29 -13.14
C SER A 315 9.52 -4.05 -12.24
N ALA A 316 10.74 -3.74 -11.80
CA ALA A 316 11.01 -2.57 -10.99
C ALA A 316 10.87 -1.27 -11.80
N GLU A 317 11.40 -1.25 -13.02
CA GLU A 317 11.25 -0.11 -13.94
C GLU A 317 9.77 0.13 -14.28
N ALA A 318 9.00 -0.94 -14.50
CA ALA A 318 7.58 -0.85 -14.75
C ALA A 318 6.81 -0.28 -13.56
N LEU A 319 7.06 -0.79 -12.35
CA LEU A 319 6.48 -0.26 -11.10
C LEU A 319 6.81 1.23 -10.93
N LEU A 320 8.08 1.61 -11.04
CA LEU A 320 8.54 2.99 -10.83
C LEU A 320 7.96 3.96 -11.87
N SER A 321 7.84 3.53 -13.13
CA SER A 321 7.28 4.35 -14.22
C SER A 321 5.80 4.71 -14.02
N MET A 322 5.06 3.91 -13.23
CA MET A 322 3.66 4.16 -12.93
C MET A 322 3.45 5.08 -11.73
N LEU A 323 4.50 5.37 -10.94
CA LEU A 323 4.38 6.16 -9.72
C LEU A 323 4.19 7.67 -10.00
N PRO A 324 3.53 8.39 -9.07
CA PRO A 324 2.63 7.86 -8.04
C PRO A 324 1.29 7.42 -8.64
N GLY A 325 0.50 6.67 -7.86
CA GLY A 325 -0.82 6.20 -8.29
C GLY A 325 -1.80 7.33 -8.64
N GLY A 326 -2.62 7.13 -9.67
CA GLY A 326 -3.63 8.10 -10.10
C GLY A 326 -4.65 8.44 -9.01
N SER A 327 -5.07 7.44 -8.23
CA SER A 327 -6.06 7.58 -7.16
C SER A 327 -5.61 8.50 -6.02
N ILE A 328 -4.30 8.63 -5.80
CA ILE A 328 -3.68 9.43 -4.73
C ILE A 328 -3.08 10.76 -5.23
N THR A 329 -3.15 11.03 -6.54
CA THR A 329 -2.66 12.26 -7.17
C THR A 329 -3.82 13.06 -7.76
N GLY A 330 -4.18 12.82 -9.02
CA GLY A 330 -5.18 13.57 -9.75
C GLY A 330 -5.03 13.40 -11.26
N CYS A 331 -5.85 14.13 -12.02
CA CYS A 331 -5.85 14.07 -13.47
C CYS A 331 -5.94 15.49 -14.05
N PRO A 332 -5.05 15.90 -14.97
CA PRO A 332 -3.82 15.22 -15.41
C PRO A 332 -2.78 15.05 -14.28
N LYS A 333 -2.06 13.92 -14.25
CA LYS A 333 -1.18 13.52 -13.13
C LYS A 333 -0.14 14.59 -12.77
N ILE A 334 0.70 15.00 -13.73
CA ILE A 334 1.80 15.95 -13.50
C ILE A 334 1.26 17.28 -12.93
N ARG A 335 0.22 17.83 -13.57
CA ARG A 335 -0.37 19.10 -13.13
C ARG A 335 -1.00 19.01 -11.75
N ALA A 336 -1.67 17.90 -11.44
CA ALA A 336 -2.20 17.66 -10.11
C ALA A 336 -1.09 17.58 -9.06
N MET A 337 0.04 16.92 -9.35
CA MET A 337 1.18 16.81 -8.44
C MET A 337 1.85 18.17 -8.16
N GLU A 338 1.98 19.04 -9.18
CA GLU A 338 2.46 20.41 -9.01
C GLU A 338 1.56 21.21 -8.06
N ILE A 339 0.23 21.07 -8.20
CA ILE A 339 -0.75 21.75 -7.34
C ILE A 339 -0.77 21.13 -5.93
N ILE A 340 -0.58 19.81 -5.79
CA ILE A 340 -0.43 19.16 -4.49
C ILE A 340 0.79 19.75 -3.77
N ASP A 341 1.94 19.78 -4.44
CA ASP A 341 3.15 20.41 -3.92
C ASP A 341 2.86 21.88 -3.55
N GLU A 342 2.20 22.62 -4.46
CA GLU A 342 1.39 23.86 -4.36
C GLU A 342 0.84 24.21 -2.96
N LEU A 343 0.01 23.29 -2.46
CA LEU A 343 -1.01 23.57 -1.46
C LEU A 343 -0.80 22.83 -0.14
N GLU A 344 -0.15 21.68 -0.18
CA GLU A 344 0.22 20.93 1.01
C GLU A 344 1.41 21.61 1.71
N VAL A 345 1.43 21.56 3.04
CA VAL A 345 2.42 22.28 3.86
C VAL A 345 3.65 21.45 4.19
N GLN A 346 3.56 20.13 4.00
CA GLN A 346 4.60 19.16 4.28
C GLN A 346 4.33 17.86 3.51
N ARG A 347 5.33 16.96 3.52
CA ARG A 347 5.20 15.58 3.08
C ARG A 347 4.84 14.64 4.22
#